data_AF-A0A523KBC3-F1
#
_entry.id   AF-A0A523KBC3-F1
#
_cell.length_a   1.000
_cell.length_b   1.000
_cell.length_c   1.000
_cell.angle_alpha   90.00
_cell.angle_beta   90.00
_cell.angle_gamma   90.00
#
_symmetry.space_group_name_H-M   'P 1'
#
loop_
_entity.id
_entity.type
_entity.pdbx_description
1 polymer ?
#
loop_
_entity_poly.entity_id
_entity_poly.type
_entity_poly.pdbx_seq_one_letter_code
_entity_poly.pdbx_strand_id
1 'polypeptide(L)' 'MPVVTVQLWKGRTVDQKRKLVKAITDAMIEHADAKPDGLHVIIQEYELENWARAGVLGMDRKDA' A
#
# COMPACT_ATOMS: atom_id res chain seq x y z
N MET A 1 -14.38 -11.85 -4.52
CA MET A 1 -13.67 -10.75 -5.20
C MET A 1 -12.90 -9.96 -4.15
N PRO A 2 -11.68 -10.38 -3.79
CA PRO A 2 -10.86 -9.70 -2.79
C PRO A 2 -10.29 -8.38 -3.31
N VAL A 3 -10.19 -7.39 -2.42
CA VAL A 3 -9.57 -6.09 -2.68
C VAL A 3 -8.56 -5.82 -1.58
N VAL A 4 -7.33 -5.49 -1.97
CA VAL A 4 -6.27 -5.05 -1.06
C VAL A 4 -5.96 -3.59 -1.36
N THR A 5 -6.13 -2.72 -0.37
CA THR A 5 -5.76 -1.31 -0.47
C THR A 5 -4.49 -1.09 0.33
N VAL A 6 -3.44 -0.64 -0.33
CA VAL A 6 -2.20 -0.20 0.31
C VAL A 6 -2.20 1.31 0.38
N GLN A 7 -2.21 1.83 1.60
CA GLN A 7 -2.05 3.25 1.86
C GLN A 7 -0.62 3.51 2.33
N LEU A 8 0.09 4.39 1.62
CA LEU A 8 1.48 4.72 1.94
C LEU A 8 1.77 6.19 1.64
N TRP A 9 2.89 6.70 2.16
CA TRP A 9 3.37 8.02 1.77
C TRP A 9 3.91 8.02 0.35
N LYS A 10 3.82 9.16 -0.33
CA LYS A 10 4.47 9.36 -1.64
C LYS A 10 5.99 9.14 -1.56
N GLY A 11 6.61 8.94 -2.72
CA GLY A 11 8.06 8.81 -2.88
C GLY A 11 8.54 7.43 -3.34
N ARG A 12 7.65 6.47 -3.59
CA ARG A 12 8.03 5.14 -4.09
C ARG A 12 8.15 5.17 -5.62
N THR A 13 9.18 4.51 -6.14
CA THR A 13 9.34 4.38 -7.59
C THR A 13 8.29 3.45 -8.18
N VAL A 14 8.04 3.55 -9.48
CA VAL A 14 7.13 2.64 -10.19
C VAL A 14 7.60 1.19 -10.05
N ASP A 15 8.90 0.94 -10.11
CA ASP A 15 9.48 -0.41 -9.95
C ASP A 15 9.21 -0.99 -8.56
N GLN A 16 9.30 -0.19 -7.50
CA GLN A 16 8.93 -0.61 -6.15
C GLN A 16 7.45 -0.96 -6.06
N LYS A 17 6.58 -0.13 -6.66
CA LYS A 17 5.14 -0.39 -6.73
C LYS A 17 4.82 -1.68 -7.49
N ARG A 18 5.50 -1.96 -8.61
CA ARG A 18 5.34 -3.24 -9.35
C ARG A 18 5.72 -4.46 -8.51
N LYS A 19 6.85 -4.39 -7.80
CA LYS A 19 7.28 -5.48 -6.91
C LYS A 19 6.28 -5.70 -5.76
N LEU A 20 5.77 -4.61 -5.19
CA LEU A 20 4.80 -4.66 -4.10
C LEU A 20 3.47 -5.32 -4.52
N VAL A 21 2.88 -4.87 -5.63
CA VAL A 21 1.60 -5.46 -6.09
C VAL A 21 1.76 -6.95 -6.43
N LYS A 22 2.90 -7.34 -7.03
CA LYS A 22 3.17 -8.75 -7.31
C LYS A 22 3.23 -9.57 -6.03
N ALA A 23 4.00 -9.12 -5.03
CA ALA A 23 4.15 -9.85 -3.77
C ALA A 23 2.81 -9.99 -3.00
N ILE A 24 1.98 -8.94 -3.00
CA ILE A 24 0.64 -8.99 -2.39
C ILE A 24 -0.25 -9.99 -3.13
N THR A 25 -0.24 -9.95 -4.47
CA THR A 25 -1.02 -10.89 -5.27
C THR A 25 -0.62 -12.33 -5.02
N ASP A 26 0.69 -12.61 -5.02
CA ASP A 26 1.21 -13.96 -4.75
C ASP A 26 0.77 -14.45 -3.36
N ALA A 27 0.88 -13.60 -2.31
CA ALA A 27 0.46 -13.94 -0.96
C ALA A 27 -1.06 -14.20 -0.83
N MET A 28 -1.88 -13.44 -1.56
CA MET A 28 -3.34 -13.63 -1.57
C MET A 28 -3.73 -14.93 -2.26
N ILE A 29 -3.04 -15.30 -3.33
CA ILE A 29 -3.24 -16.60 -4.01
C ILE A 29 -2.84 -17.74 -3.06
N GLU A 30 -1.68 -17.62 -2.41
CA GLU A 30 -1.11 -18.68 -1.57
C GLU A 30 -1.88 -18.91 -0.27
N HIS A 31 -2.29 -17.84 0.42
CA HIS A 31 -2.82 -17.96 1.78
C HIS A 31 -4.32 -17.69 1.91
N ALA A 32 -4.92 -17.04 0.92
CA ALA A 32 -6.33 -16.62 0.97
C ALA A 32 -7.19 -17.23 -0.16
N ASP A 33 -6.65 -18.22 -0.90
CA ASP A 33 -7.30 -18.89 -2.04
C ASP A 33 -7.89 -17.87 -3.04
N ALA A 34 -7.21 -16.73 -3.20
CA ALA A 34 -7.65 -15.68 -4.08
C ALA A 34 -7.39 -16.08 -5.54
N LYS A 35 -8.40 -15.92 -6.39
CA LYS A 35 -8.21 -16.07 -7.84
C LYS A 35 -7.57 -14.80 -8.42
N PRO A 36 -6.54 -14.93 -9.29
CA PRO A 36 -5.87 -13.78 -9.90
C PRO A 36 -6.84 -12.82 -10.60
N ASP A 37 -7.80 -13.38 -11.33
CA ASP A 37 -8.78 -12.59 -12.12
C ASP A 37 -9.75 -11.78 -11.27
N GLY A 38 -9.92 -12.16 -9.99
CA GLY A 38 -10.84 -11.51 -9.07
C GLY A 38 -10.18 -10.62 -8.02
N LEU A 39 -8.84 -10.56 -8.00
CA LEU A 39 -8.07 -9.82 -7.01
C LEU A 39 -7.72 -8.43 -7.53
N HIS A 40 -8.00 -7.41 -6.71
CA HIS A 40 -7.62 -6.03 -6.99
C HIS A 40 -6.62 -5.55 -5.94
N VAL A 41 -5.51 -4.95 -6.39
CA VAL A 41 -4.55 -4.28 -5.51
C VAL A 41 -4.54 -2.80 -5.87
N ILE A 42 -4.91 -1.95 -4.91
CA ILE A 42 -5.03 -0.51 -5.08
C ILE A 42 -3.94 0.17 -4.25
N ILE A 43 -3.12 1.01 -4.89
CA ILE A 43 -2.12 1.82 -4.20
C ILE A 43 -2.64 3.24 -4.06
N GLN A 44 -2.77 3.71 -2.82
CA GLN A 44 -3.14 5.07 -2.47
C GLN A 44 -1.93 5.75 -1.82
N GLU A 45 -1.42 6.79 -2.49
CA GLU A 45 -0.26 7.54 -2.02
C GLU A 45 -0.70 8.89 -1.45
N TYR A 46 -0.29 9.18 -0.22
CA TYR A 46 -0.62 10.41 0.49
C TYR A 46 0.63 11.24 0.73
N GLU A 47 0.47 12.57 0.69
CA GLU A 47 1.52 13.48 1.17
C GLU A 47 1.63 13.40 2.70
N LEU A 48 2.80 13.75 3.25
CA LEU A 48 3.05 13.76 4.70
C LEU A 48 2.16 14.75 5.46
N GLU A 49 1.74 15.84 4.81
CA GLU A 49 0.79 16.82 5.35
C GLU A 49 -0.65 16.27 5.49
N ASN A 50 -0.97 15.19 4.77
CA ASN A 50 -2.30 14.58 4.74
C ASN A 50 -2.38 13.30 5.59
N TRP A 51 -1.35 13.01 6.38
CA TRP A 51 -1.27 11.79 7.20
C TRP A 51 -0.84 12.14 8.62
N ALA A 52 -1.63 11.77 9.64
CA ALA A 52 -1.30 12.03 11.04
C ALA A 52 -1.18 10.73 11.85
N ARG A 53 -0.32 10.73 12.87
CA ARG A 53 -0.26 9.66 13.87
C ARG A 53 -0.07 10.29 15.25
N ALA A 54 -0.83 9.83 16.24
CA ALA A 54 -0.80 10.34 17.62
C ALA A 54 -0.98 11.87 17.71
N GLY A 55 -1.82 12.45 16.83
CA GLY A 55 -2.10 13.88 16.81
C GLY A 55 -1.05 14.76 16.14
N VAL A 56 -0.01 14.18 15.52
CA VAL A 56 1.06 14.91 14.82
C VAL A 56 1.03 14.56 13.34
N LEU A 57 1.07 15.58 12.47
CA LEU A 57 1.18 15.39 11.02
C LEU A 57 2.51 14.74 10.68
N GLY A 58 2.54 13.92 9.64
CA GLY A 58 3.75 13.23 9.18
C GLY A 58 4.87 14.20 8.83
N MET A 59 4.53 15.40 8.36
CA MET A 59 5.51 16.46 8.06
C MET A 59 6.20 17.04 9.31
N ASP A 60 5.54 16.97 10.48
CA ASP A 60 6.06 17.51 11.74
C ASP A 60 6.74 16.45 12.61
N ARG A 61 6.72 15.18 12.17
CA ARG A 61 7.34 14.08 12.89
C ARG A 61 8.85 14.04 12.66
N LYS A 62 9.60 14.01 13.76
CA LYS A 62 11.08 13.91 13.77
C LYS A 62 11.59 12.48 13.87
N ASP A 63 10.68 11.52 13.98
CA ASP A 63 10.94 10.09 14.16
C ASP A 63 10.51 9.25 12.95
N ALA A 64 10.33 9.90 11.78
CA ALA A 64 9.96 9.28 10.52
C ALA A 64 11.18 8.83 9.71
#